data_AF-A0A3M2GP96-F1
#
_entry.id   AF-A0A3M2GP96-F1
#
_cell.length_a   1.000
_cell.length_b   1.000
_cell.length_c   1.000
_cell.angle_alpha   90.00
_cell.angle_beta   90.00
_cell.angle_gamma   90.00
#
_symmetry.space_group_name_H-M   'P 1'
#
loop_
_entity.id
_entity.type
_entity.pdbx_description
1 polymer ?
#
loop_
_entity_poly.entity_id
_entity_poly.type
_entity_poly.pdbx_seq_one_letter_code
_entity_poly.pdbx_strand_id
1 'polypeptide(L)'
;PHSINRTILMDDFAYEELSEQHLQALRTMITGAVQGTVSEKAYGQKRKKGYIGKTMGIMAGGPFDKKVEDIAVIAEKDWQEVAEMVKNGLQQTGAKWGMHLVYEVKLPEYQTVVFGTTGTPMDSKSFSIVKAGSDKSRKKLKCPGLAHAAAYPIEVVVAQDEEGTKVRLVNVMYRMKMYFQDAGNWAFMKNMGMPGSIADEIKNQIETGLGIE
;
A
#
# COMPACT_ATOMS: atom_id res chain seq x y z
N PRO A 1 -5.65 -20.31 1.97
CA PRO A 1 -6.55 -19.29 1.37
C PRO A 1 -5.81 -17.97 1.16
N HIS A 2 -5.46 -17.71 -0.09
CA HIS A 2 -4.63 -16.61 -0.56
C HIS A 2 -5.42 -15.29 -0.45
N SER A 3 -5.43 -14.70 0.75
CA SER A 3 -6.12 -13.44 1.02
C SER A 3 -5.64 -12.32 0.09
N ILE A 4 -4.36 -12.38 -0.31
CA ILE A 4 -3.75 -11.44 -1.26
C ILE A 4 -4.29 -11.65 -2.67
N ASN A 5 -4.23 -12.86 -3.25
CA ASN A 5 -4.75 -13.14 -4.60
C ASN A 5 -6.24 -12.78 -4.70
N ARG A 6 -7.04 -13.10 -3.68
CA ARG A 6 -8.46 -12.74 -3.64
C ARG A 6 -8.73 -11.24 -3.45
N THR A 7 -7.75 -10.49 -2.99
CA THR A 7 -7.82 -9.03 -2.85
C THR A 7 -7.39 -8.34 -4.14
N ILE A 8 -6.29 -8.78 -4.75
CA ILE A 8 -5.73 -8.16 -5.95
C ILE A 8 -6.49 -8.61 -7.20
N LEU A 9 -6.73 -9.92 -7.34
CA LEU A 9 -7.46 -10.48 -8.47
C LEU A 9 -8.98 -10.35 -8.31
N MET A 10 -9.49 -9.90 -7.15
CA MET A 10 -10.94 -9.73 -6.93
C MET A 10 -11.79 -11.00 -7.19
N ASP A 11 -11.24 -12.17 -6.88
CA ASP A 11 -11.78 -13.49 -7.24
C ASP A 11 -11.84 -13.74 -8.78
N ASP A 12 -10.96 -13.10 -9.57
CA ASP A 12 -10.67 -13.45 -10.97
C ASP A 12 -9.74 -14.66 -11.00
N PHE A 13 -10.29 -15.78 -11.45
CA PHE A 13 -9.59 -17.06 -11.49
C PHE A 13 -8.70 -17.21 -12.73
N ALA A 14 -8.81 -16.33 -13.73
CA ALA A 14 -8.02 -16.42 -14.97
C ALA A 14 -6.51 -16.33 -14.71
N TYR A 15 -6.11 -15.65 -13.63
CA TYR A 15 -4.71 -15.42 -13.26
C TYR A 15 -4.30 -16.14 -11.96
N GLU A 16 -5.15 -17.02 -11.42
CA GLU A 16 -4.88 -17.69 -10.14
C GLU A 16 -3.60 -18.53 -10.21
N GLU A 17 -3.43 -19.31 -11.29
CA GLU A 17 -2.26 -20.16 -11.47
C GLU A 17 -0.98 -19.35 -11.58
N LEU A 18 -0.96 -18.32 -12.43
CA LEU A 18 0.20 -17.43 -12.59
C LEU A 18 0.56 -16.74 -11.27
N SER A 19 -0.45 -16.26 -10.54
CA SER A 19 -0.25 -15.63 -9.24
C SER A 19 0.35 -16.59 -8.21
N GLU A 20 -0.09 -17.85 -8.18
CA GLU A 20 0.45 -18.86 -7.28
C GLU A 20 1.89 -19.25 -7.65
N GLN A 21 2.21 -19.34 -8.94
CA GLN A 21 3.57 -19.57 -9.42
C GLN A 21 4.52 -18.45 -8.96
N HIS A 22 4.11 -17.19 -9.08
CA HIS A 22 4.89 -16.06 -8.57
C HIS A 22 5.07 -16.08 -7.05
N LEU A 23 4.00 -16.39 -6.30
CA LEU A 23 4.07 -16.51 -4.85
C LEU A 23 5.06 -17.60 -4.42
N GLN A 24 5.03 -18.75 -5.10
CA GLN A 24 5.94 -19.85 -4.81
C GLN A 24 7.39 -19.51 -5.16
N ALA A 25 7.63 -18.80 -6.26
CA ALA A 25 8.95 -18.31 -6.64
C ALA A 25 9.51 -17.34 -5.58
N LEU A 26 8.71 -16.36 -5.13
CA LEU A 26 9.08 -15.43 -4.06
C LEU A 26 9.36 -16.16 -2.74
N ARG A 27 8.50 -17.11 -2.37
CA ARG A 27 8.68 -17.90 -1.15
C ARG A 27 10.02 -18.65 -1.20
N THR A 28 10.31 -19.31 -2.32
CA THR A 28 11.56 -20.04 -2.53
C THR A 28 12.78 -19.13 -2.39
N MET A 29 12.75 -17.96 -3.04
CA MET A 29 13.80 -16.95 -2.96
C MET A 29 14.05 -16.50 -1.52
N ILE A 30 13.00 -16.16 -0.78
CA ILE A 30 13.11 -15.71 0.61
C ILE A 30 13.66 -16.84 1.49
N THR A 31 13.08 -18.04 1.41
CA THR A 31 13.52 -19.18 2.24
C THR A 31 14.95 -19.63 1.93
N GLY A 32 15.44 -19.43 0.71
CA GLY A 32 16.83 -19.70 0.36
C GLY A 32 17.81 -18.66 0.92
N ALA A 33 17.36 -17.41 1.11
CA ALA A 33 18.19 -16.31 1.55
C ALA A 33 18.23 -16.11 3.08
N VAL A 34 17.24 -16.63 3.82
CA VAL A 34 17.08 -16.36 5.27
C VAL A 34 17.23 -17.61 6.13
N GLN A 35 17.92 -17.49 7.26
CA GLN A 35 18.08 -18.56 8.26
C GLN A 35 16.87 -18.66 9.21
N GLY A 36 15.66 -18.69 8.66
CA GLY A 36 14.40 -18.67 9.43
C GLY A 36 13.57 -19.95 9.29
N THR A 37 12.66 -20.17 10.25
CA THR A 37 11.62 -21.21 10.11
C THR A 37 10.39 -20.60 9.45
N VAL A 38 9.82 -21.32 8.47
CA VAL A 38 8.57 -20.90 7.84
C VAL A 38 7.43 -20.97 8.86
N SER A 39 6.66 -19.88 8.95
CA SER A 39 5.44 -19.83 9.75
C SER A 39 4.22 -20.02 8.85
N GLU A 40 3.44 -21.08 9.08
CA GLU A 40 2.15 -21.34 8.42
C GLU A 40 0.98 -20.59 9.09
N LYS A 41 1.27 -19.76 10.11
CA LYS A 41 0.24 -19.00 10.81
C LYS A 41 -0.30 -17.90 9.91
N ALA A 42 -1.52 -18.07 9.44
CA ALA A 42 -2.24 -17.03 8.70
C ALA A 42 -2.60 -15.85 9.63
N TYR A 43 -2.43 -14.64 9.13
CA TYR A 43 -2.80 -13.40 9.82
C TYR A 43 -3.84 -12.63 9.01
N GLY A 44 -4.80 -12.00 9.71
CA GLY A 44 -5.87 -11.23 9.10
C GLY A 44 -7.12 -12.04 8.73
N GLN A 45 -8.19 -11.34 8.37
CA GLN A 45 -9.46 -11.94 7.94
C GLN A 45 -9.32 -12.52 6.52
N LYS A 46 -9.97 -13.67 6.26
CA LYS A 46 -10.23 -14.10 4.87
C LYS A 46 -11.25 -13.13 4.25
N ARG A 47 -10.89 -12.50 3.14
CA ARG A 47 -11.72 -11.50 2.47
C ARG A 47 -12.29 -12.06 1.17
N LYS A 48 -13.51 -11.65 0.82
CA LYS A 48 -14.13 -11.90 -0.49
C LYS A 48 -13.96 -10.64 -1.32
N LYS A 49 -13.35 -10.75 -2.52
CA LYS A 49 -13.11 -9.60 -3.42
C LYS A 49 -12.48 -8.38 -2.73
N GLY A 50 -11.42 -8.58 -1.95
CA GLY A 50 -10.77 -7.50 -1.22
C GLY A 50 -11.64 -6.74 -0.20
N TYR A 51 -12.83 -7.22 0.14
CA TYR A 51 -13.72 -6.52 1.06
C TYR A 51 -13.13 -6.47 2.48
N ILE A 52 -12.96 -5.26 3.02
CA ILE A 52 -12.59 -5.05 4.42
C ILE A 52 -13.82 -4.55 5.18
N GLY A 53 -14.13 -5.21 6.30
CA GLY A 53 -15.20 -4.76 7.19
C GLY A 53 -14.96 -3.33 7.68
N LYS A 54 -16.01 -2.52 7.68
CA LYS A 54 -15.94 -1.13 8.16
C LYS A 54 -15.66 -1.08 9.66
N THR A 55 -14.81 -0.15 10.08
CA THR A 55 -14.64 0.20 11.50
C THR A 55 -15.82 1.07 11.93
N MET A 56 -16.44 0.73 13.07
CA MET A 56 -17.58 1.47 13.61
C MET A 56 -18.74 1.63 12.60
N GLY A 57 -18.94 0.68 11.68
CA GLY A 57 -20.04 0.69 10.71
C GLY A 57 -19.88 1.64 9.51
N ILE A 58 -18.95 2.62 9.55
CA ILE A 58 -18.86 3.67 8.52
C ILE A 58 -17.44 3.92 8.01
N MET A 59 -16.38 3.61 8.76
CA MET A 59 -15.01 4.09 8.45
C MET A 59 -14.08 3.00 7.88
N ALA A 60 -13.18 3.41 6.97
CA ALA A 60 -11.95 2.70 6.60
C ALA A 60 -12.08 1.27 6.04
N GLY A 61 -13.23 0.91 5.50
CA GLY A 61 -13.48 -0.39 4.87
C GLY A 61 -14.34 -0.27 3.61
N GLY A 62 -14.74 -1.40 3.06
CA GLY A 62 -15.46 -1.51 1.80
C GLY A 62 -14.72 -2.40 0.80
N PRO A 63 -15.23 -2.48 -0.44
CA PRO A 63 -14.59 -3.23 -1.52
C PRO A 63 -13.38 -2.45 -2.06
N PHE A 64 -12.34 -3.16 -2.50
CA PHE A 64 -11.04 -2.59 -2.85
C PHE A 64 -11.08 -1.70 -4.10
N ASP A 65 -11.82 -2.11 -5.13
CA ASP A 65 -12.04 -1.35 -6.37
C ASP A 65 -12.53 0.08 -6.11
N LYS A 66 -13.38 0.28 -5.09
CA LYS A 66 -13.89 1.60 -4.69
C LYS A 66 -12.93 2.40 -3.81
N LYS A 67 -11.68 1.96 -3.69
CA LYS A 67 -10.63 2.56 -2.85
C LYS A 67 -9.40 2.93 -3.66
N VAL A 68 -9.43 2.70 -4.97
CA VAL A 68 -8.48 3.32 -5.88
C VAL A 68 -9.02 4.71 -6.22
N GLU A 69 -8.20 5.72 -5.98
CA GLU A 69 -8.54 7.12 -6.19
C GLU A 69 -7.64 7.70 -7.28
N ASP A 70 -8.25 8.35 -8.28
CA ASP A 70 -7.52 9.16 -9.24
C ASP A 70 -7.14 10.48 -8.56
N ILE A 71 -5.85 10.68 -8.31
CA ILE A 71 -5.29 11.92 -7.74
C ILE A 71 -5.20 12.99 -8.81
N ALA A 72 -4.85 12.60 -10.04
CA ALA A 72 -4.81 13.47 -11.20
C ALA A 72 -5.18 12.69 -12.47
N VAL A 73 -5.75 13.39 -13.44
CA VAL A 73 -6.04 12.90 -14.80
C VAL A 73 -5.49 13.92 -15.78
N ILE A 74 -4.52 13.52 -16.60
CA ILE A 74 -3.80 14.38 -17.54
C ILE A 74 -4.09 13.91 -18.96
N ALA A 75 -4.97 14.64 -19.66
CA ALA A 75 -5.51 14.20 -20.95
C ALA A 75 -4.48 14.18 -22.09
N GLU A 76 -3.59 15.18 -22.16
CA GLU A 76 -2.77 15.43 -23.36
C GLU A 76 -1.32 14.96 -23.25
N LYS A 77 -0.90 14.43 -22.09
CA LYS A 77 0.50 14.03 -21.87
C LYS A 77 0.70 12.52 -21.96
N ASP A 78 1.82 12.15 -22.55
CA ASP A 78 2.30 10.77 -22.59
C ASP A 78 2.59 10.26 -21.17
N TRP A 79 2.32 8.97 -20.94
CA TRP A 79 2.46 8.38 -19.60
C TRP A 79 3.88 8.44 -19.05
N GLN A 80 4.89 8.42 -19.91
CA GLN A 80 6.30 8.51 -19.50
C GLN A 80 6.63 9.92 -19.02
N GLU A 81 6.07 10.94 -19.67
CA GLU A 81 6.25 12.33 -19.26
C GLU A 81 5.61 12.57 -17.88
N VAL A 82 4.35 12.15 -17.71
CA VAL A 82 3.65 12.26 -16.42
C VAL A 82 4.35 11.44 -15.34
N ALA A 83 4.82 10.23 -15.67
CA ALA A 83 5.60 9.39 -14.75
C ALA A 83 6.85 10.09 -14.25
N GLU A 84 7.62 10.74 -15.13
CA GLU A 84 8.83 11.46 -14.75
C GLU A 84 8.51 12.69 -13.89
N MET A 85 7.43 13.42 -14.20
CA MET A 85 6.93 14.53 -13.38
C MET A 85 6.56 14.05 -11.97
N VAL A 86 5.76 12.98 -11.86
CA VAL A 86 5.36 12.39 -10.57
C VAL A 86 6.58 11.90 -9.79
N LYS A 87 7.52 11.23 -10.47
CA LYS A 87 8.78 10.77 -9.87
C LYS A 87 9.58 11.92 -9.26
N ASN A 88 9.73 13.03 -9.98
CA ASN A 88 10.45 14.21 -9.49
C ASN A 88 9.81 14.78 -8.22
N GLY A 89 8.47 14.79 -8.17
CA GLY A 89 7.71 15.16 -6.97
C GLY A 89 7.96 14.22 -5.79
N LEU A 90 7.86 12.91 -6.02
CA LEU A 90 8.06 11.87 -4.98
C LEU A 90 9.52 11.74 -4.51
N GLN A 91 10.50 12.20 -5.29
CA GLN A 91 11.91 12.25 -4.88
C GLN A 91 12.18 13.29 -3.79
N GLN A 92 11.33 14.32 -3.67
CA GLN A 92 11.45 15.30 -2.60
C GLN A 92 11.01 14.66 -1.29
N THR A 93 11.77 14.84 -0.20
CA THR A 93 11.35 14.35 1.11
C THR A 93 10.19 15.19 1.65
N GLY A 94 9.06 14.55 1.92
CA GLY A 94 7.89 15.20 2.48
C GLY A 94 8.12 15.72 3.91
N ALA A 95 7.50 16.85 4.23
CA ALA A 95 7.88 17.64 5.41
C ALA A 95 7.46 17.04 6.75
N LYS A 96 6.37 16.26 6.81
CA LYS A 96 5.78 15.82 8.08
C LYS A 96 6.01 14.33 8.33
N TRP A 97 5.79 13.50 7.32
CA TRP A 97 5.95 12.05 7.42
C TRP A 97 7.25 11.55 6.81
N GLY A 98 8.01 12.43 6.17
CA GLY A 98 9.28 12.08 5.52
C GLY A 98 9.06 11.21 4.30
N MET A 99 7.92 11.35 3.62
CA MET A 99 7.57 10.54 2.46
C MET A 99 8.62 10.75 1.36
N HIS A 100 9.19 9.69 0.81
CA HIS A 100 10.19 9.72 -0.24
C HIS A 100 10.10 8.46 -1.10
N LEU A 101 10.46 8.60 -2.37
CA LEU A 101 10.54 7.50 -3.32
C LEU A 101 11.59 6.46 -2.89
N VAL A 102 11.20 5.18 -2.90
CA VAL A 102 12.09 4.04 -2.58
C VAL A 102 12.20 3.01 -3.70
N TYR A 103 11.22 2.93 -4.59
CA TYR A 103 11.34 2.10 -5.78
C TYR A 103 10.52 2.65 -6.96
N GLU A 104 10.90 2.18 -8.14
CA GLU A 104 10.19 2.37 -9.41
C GLU A 104 10.13 1.03 -10.15
N VAL A 105 8.95 0.63 -10.59
CA VAL A 105 8.73 -0.55 -11.44
C VAL A 105 8.05 -0.11 -12.72
N LYS A 106 8.79 -0.13 -13.83
CA LYS A 106 8.27 0.20 -15.16
C LYS A 106 7.65 -1.03 -15.79
N LEU A 107 6.44 -0.86 -16.32
CA LEU A 107 5.65 -1.87 -17.00
C LEU A 107 5.21 -1.30 -18.38
N PRO A 108 6.17 -1.06 -19.30
CA PRO A 108 5.93 -0.35 -20.54
C PRO A 108 4.90 -1.04 -21.45
N GLU A 109 4.83 -2.37 -21.42
CA GLU A 109 3.84 -3.17 -22.15
C GLU A 109 2.40 -2.90 -21.70
N TYR A 110 2.23 -2.32 -20.50
CA TYR A 110 0.95 -1.88 -19.93
C TYR A 110 0.85 -0.35 -19.83
N GLN A 111 1.76 0.40 -20.45
CA GLN A 111 1.81 1.88 -20.36
C GLN A 111 1.70 2.38 -18.91
N THR A 112 2.38 1.67 -18.00
CA THR A 112 2.21 1.82 -16.56
C THR A 112 3.57 1.92 -15.87
N VAL A 113 3.65 2.72 -14.82
CA VAL A 113 4.72 2.66 -13.82
C VAL A 113 4.13 2.62 -12.42
N VAL A 114 4.77 1.87 -11.55
CA VAL A 114 4.44 1.80 -10.12
C VAL A 114 5.60 2.38 -9.33
N PHE A 115 5.32 3.42 -8.55
CA PHE A 115 6.24 4.02 -7.61
C PHE A 115 5.91 3.57 -6.20
N GLY A 116 6.93 3.23 -5.42
CA GLY A 116 6.80 3.03 -3.98
C GLY A 116 7.32 4.25 -3.23
N THR A 117 6.49 4.89 -2.41
CA THR A 117 6.89 5.96 -1.48
C THR A 117 6.70 5.55 -0.02
N THR A 118 7.67 5.82 0.85
CA THR A 118 7.57 5.57 2.29
C THR A 118 8.21 6.69 3.09
N GLY A 119 8.07 6.68 4.41
CA GLY A 119 8.71 7.65 5.28
C GLY A 119 9.09 7.04 6.62
N THR A 120 10.35 7.18 7.02
CA THR A 120 10.85 6.63 8.29
C THR A 120 10.02 7.09 9.50
N PRO A 121 9.61 8.38 9.62
CA PRO A 121 8.68 8.82 10.66
C PRO A 121 7.33 8.08 10.64
N MET A 122 6.73 7.90 9.45
CA MET A 122 5.47 7.17 9.27
C MET A 122 5.61 5.71 9.70
N ASP A 123 6.63 5.01 9.20
CA ASP A 123 6.87 3.59 9.47
C ASP A 123 7.08 3.35 10.96
N SER A 124 7.95 4.15 11.58
CA SER A 124 8.24 4.10 13.01
C SER A 124 6.99 4.32 13.86
N LYS A 125 6.19 5.34 13.50
CA LYS A 125 4.94 5.64 14.19
C LYS A 125 3.96 4.48 14.06
N SER A 126 3.78 3.93 12.85
CA SER A 126 2.88 2.80 12.61
C SER A 126 3.27 1.56 13.41
N PHE A 127 4.56 1.17 13.38
CA PHE A 127 5.06 0.03 14.16
C PHE A 127 4.88 0.25 15.67
N SER A 128 5.02 1.49 16.15
CA SER A 128 4.77 1.84 17.56
C SER A 128 3.30 1.76 17.97
N ILE A 129 2.36 1.92 17.03
CA ILE A 129 0.93 1.81 17.28
C ILE A 129 0.54 0.34 17.30
N VAL A 130 0.97 -0.43 16.29
CA VAL A 130 0.60 -1.83 16.18
C VAL A 130 1.27 -2.67 17.25
N LYS A 131 2.55 -2.44 17.55
CA LYS A 131 3.35 -3.21 18.50
C LYS A 131 3.17 -4.73 18.26
N ALA A 132 2.78 -5.49 19.28
CA ALA A 132 2.51 -6.91 19.17
C ALA A 132 1.14 -7.23 18.52
N GLY A 133 0.31 -6.21 18.28
CA GLY A 133 -1.06 -6.35 17.82
C GLY A 133 -1.87 -7.29 18.72
N SER A 134 -2.68 -8.13 18.10
CA SER A 134 -3.45 -9.20 18.75
C SER A 134 -2.60 -10.43 19.12
N ASP A 135 -1.33 -10.50 18.69
CA ASP A 135 -0.46 -11.66 18.87
C ASP A 135 0.53 -11.46 20.03
N LYS A 136 0.18 -11.95 21.22
CA LYS A 136 1.02 -11.83 22.42
C LYS A 136 2.42 -12.43 22.28
N SER A 137 2.63 -13.39 21.37
CA SER A 137 3.96 -13.98 21.13
C SER A 137 4.99 -12.95 20.69
N ARG A 138 4.53 -11.86 20.05
CA ARG A 138 5.39 -10.80 19.52
C ARG A 138 5.87 -9.83 20.59
N LYS A 139 5.30 -9.82 21.80
CA LYS A 139 5.60 -8.81 22.84
C LYS A 139 7.08 -8.70 23.21
N LYS A 140 7.85 -9.79 23.11
CA LYS A 140 9.28 -9.83 23.46
C LYS A 140 10.20 -9.52 22.28
N LEU A 141 9.65 -9.32 21.07
CA LEU A 141 10.44 -8.93 19.92
C LEU A 141 10.93 -7.49 20.09
N LYS A 142 12.15 -7.22 19.61
CA LYS A 142 12.73 -5.86 19.63
C LYS A 142 11.89 -4.87 18.80
N CYS A 143 11.34 -5.34 17.67
CA CYS A 143 10.43 -4.58 16.83
C CYS A 143 9.17 -5.41 16.54
N PRO A 144 8.18 -5.44 17.45
CA PRO A 144 7.03 -6.32 17.32
C PRO A 144 6.10 -5.94 16.15
N GLY A 145 6.13 -4.66 15.73
CA GLY A 145 5.35 -4.15 14.59
C GLY A 145 5.96 -4.45 13.22
N LEU A 146 7.20 -4.97 13.16
CA LEU A 146 7.91 -5.23 11.89
C LEU A 146 7.19 -6.25 10.99
N ALA A 147 6.35 -7.12 11.56
CA ALA A 147 5.51 -8.05 10.80
C ALA A 147 4.53 -7.33 9.83
N HIS A 148 4.36 -6.02 9.99
CA HIS A 148 3.56 -5.17 9.12
C HIS A 148 4.41 -4.37 8.12
N ALA A 149 5.71 -4.67 7.95
CA ALA A 149 6.57 -3.97 7.01
C ALA A 149 6.08 -4.05 5.55
N ALA A 150 5.42 -5.15 5.17
CA ALA A 150 4.79 -5.30 3.86
C ALA A 150 3.60 -4.35 3.62
N ALA A 151 3.21 -3.56 4.62
CA ALA A 151 2.32 -2.41 4.47
C ALA A 151 2.97 -1.26 3.69
N TYR A 152 4.28 -1.30 3.55
CA TYR A 152 5.10 -0.24 3.01
C TYR A 152 5.96 -0.79 1.87
N PRO A 153 6.29 0.04 0.89
CA PRO A 153 5.86 1.44 0.74
C PRO A 153 4.37 1.59 0.35
N ILE A 154 3.89 2.83 0.24
CA ILE A 154 2.60 3.17 -0.37
C ILE A 154 2.81 3.31 -1.88
N GLU A 155 2.00 2.62 -2.67
CA GLU A 155 2.13 2.63 -4.13
C GLU A 155 1.35 3.77 -4.79
N VAL A 156 2.03 4.49 -5.68
CA VAL A 156 1.45 5.44 -6.64
C VAL A 156 1.57 4.81 -8.02
N VAL A 157 0.45 4.69 -8.73
CA VAL A 157 0.40 4.09 -10.07
C VAL A 157 0.17 5.20 -11.08
N VAL A 158 1.04 5.33 -12.07
CA VAL A 158 0.79 6.17 -13.25
C VAL A 158 0.50 5.25 -14.42
N ALA A 159 -0.67 5.39 -15.02
CA ALA A 159 -1.12 4.54 -16.12
C ALA A 159 -1.93 5.35 -17.12
N GLN A 160 -1.75 5.08 -18.41
CA GLN A 160 -2.55 5.69 -19.47
C GLN A 160 -3.69 4.77 -19.90
N ASP A 161 -4.86 5.38 -20.06
CA ASP A 161 -6.04 4.76 -20.66
C ASP A 161 -6.70 5.73 -21.66
N GLU A 162 -7.88 5.37 -22.17
CA GLU A 162 -8.61 6.16 -23.18
C GLU A 162 -8.98 7.58 -22.70
N GLU A 163 -9.02 7.82 -21.38
CA GLU A 163 -9.36 9.13 -20.78
C GLU A 163 -8.10 9.98 -20.50
N GLY A 164 -6.90 9.44 -20.77
CA GLY A 164 -5.61 10.10 -20.57
C GLY A 164 -4.72 9.38 -19.56
N THR A 165 -3.65 10.06 -19.14
CA THR A 165 -2.74 9.52 -18.14
C THR A 165 -3.24 9.83 -16.73
N LYS A 166 -3.49 8.77 -15.94
CA LYS A 166 -4.01 8.86 -14.58
C LYS A 166 -2.93 8.57 -13.56
N VAL A 167 -2.93 9.35 -12.48
CA VAL A 167 -2.11 9.11 -11.29
C VAL A 167 -3.03 8.60 -10.19
N ARG A 168 -2.82 7.35 -9.76
CA ARG A 168 -3.72 6.62 -8.87
C ARG A 168 -3.05 6.27 -7.55
N LEU A 169 -3.84 6.34 -6.49
CA LEU A 169 -3.44 5.96 -5.14
C LEU A 169 -4.52 5.08 -4.53
N VAL A 170 -4.13 4.01 -3.84
CA VAL A 170 -5.07 3.32 -2.96
C VAL A 170 -5.28 4.18 -1.72
N ASN A 171 -6.55 4.52 -1.43
CA ASN A 171 -6.97 5.29 -0.27
C ASN A 171 -6.19 4.87 0.99
N VAL A 172 -5.42 5.81 1.54
CA VAL A 172 -4.47 5.52 2.62
C VAL A 172 -5.19 5.04 3.88
N MET A 173 -6.40 5.54 4.14
CA MET A 173 -7.22 5.09 5.27
C MET A 173 -7.62 3.61 5.11
N TYR A 174 -7.97 3.17 3.91
CA TYR A 174 -8.23 1.77 3.61
C TYR A 174 -6.98 0.89 3.77
N ARG A 175 -5.82 1.31 3.25
CA ARG A 175 -4.53 0.62 3.48
C ARG A 175 -4.26 0.49 4.97
N MET A 176 -4.32 1.59 5.72
CA MET A 176 -4.01 1.61 7.15
C MET A 176 -4.97 0.78 8.01
N LYS A 177 -6.22 0.57 7.57
CA LYS A 177 -7.13 -0.37 8.24
C LYS A 177 -6.60 -1.80 8.21
N MET A 178 -5.93 -2.22 7.13
CA MET A 178 -5.35 -3.57 7.04
C MET A 178 -4.36 -3.85 8.17
N TYR A 179 -3.69 -2.82 8.69
CA TYR A 179 -2.61 -2.97 9.68
C TYR A 179 -3.09 -2.64 11.10
N PHE A 180 -3.87 -1.57 11.29
CA PHE A 180 -4.37 -1.18 12.61
C PHE A 180 -5.52 -2.04 13.11
N GLN A 181 -6.11 -2.91 12.26
CA GLN A 181 -7.07 -3.89 12.73
C GLN A 181 -6.48 -4.77 13.85
N ASP A 182 -5.20 -5.12 13.78
CA ASP A 182 -4.53 -5.92 14.80
C ASP A 182 -4.24 -5.14 16.09
N ALA A 183 -4.14 -3.81 16.02
CA ALA A 183 -3.94 -2.93 17.17
C ALA A 183 -5.24 -2.70 17.98
N GLY A 184 -6.39 -3.03 17.39
CA GLY A 184 -7.71 -2.83 17.97
C GLY A 184 -8.32 -1.45 17.68
N ASN A 185 -9.65 -1.36 17.81
CA ASN A 185 -10.42 -0.16 17.43
C ASN A 185 -10.00 1.11 18.18
N TRP A 186 -9.57 1.00 19.44
CA TRP A 186 -9.13 2.15 20.24
C TRP A 186 -7.83 2.77 19.71
N ALA A 187 -6.84 1.92 19.37
CA ALA A 187 -5.60 2.37 18.78
C ALA A 187 -5.83 3.00 17.40
N PHE A 188 -6.74 2.44 16.62
CA PHE A 188 -7.18 3.01 15.35
C PHE A 188 -7.80 4.40 15.54
N MET A 189 -8.77 4.56 16.46
CA MET A 189 -9.42 5.85 16.73
C MET A 189 -8.42 6.93 17.16
N LYS A 190 -7.46 6.60 18.03
CA LYS A 190 -6.45 7.56 18.50
C LYS A 190 -5.54 8.10 17.39
N ASN A 191 -5.41 7.37 16.27
CA ASN A 191 -4.52 7.72 15.17
C ASN A 191 -5.27 7.96 13.84
N MET A 192 -6.59 8.18 13.89
CA MET A 192 -7.43 8.33 12.68
C MET A 192 -7.10 9.54 11.79
N GLY A 193 -6.37 10.54 12.31
CA GLY A 193 -5.89 11.68 11.52
C GLY A 193 -4.59 11.40 10.74
N MET A 194 -3.87 10.33 11.08
CA MET A 194 -2.60 9.98 10.42
C MET A 194 -2.79 9.61 8.94
N PRO A 195 -3.77 8.76 8.54
CA PRO A 195 -3.96 8.39 7.14
C PRO A 195 -4.24 9.58 6.22
N GLY A 196 -5.11 10.51 6.64
CA GLY A 196 -5.42 11.71 5.86
C GLY A 196 -4.18 12.56 5.65
N SER A 197 -3.43 12.84 6.73
CA SER A 197 -2.22 13.63 6.63
C SER A 197 -1.09 12.97 5.81
N ILE A 198 -1.04 11.65 5.71
CA ILE A 198 -0.10 10.95 4.83
C ILE A 198 -0.56 11.09 3.37
N ALA A 199 -1.86 10.90 3.12
CA ALA A 199 -2.44 11.08 1.80
C ALA A 199 -2.22 12.50 1.27
N ASP A 200 -2.43 13.51 2.11
CA ASP A 200 -2.20 14.92 1.77
C ASP A 200 -0.73 15.16 1.41
N GLU A 201 0.23 14.59 2.16
CA GLU A 201 1.66 14.75 1.86
C GLU A 201 2.05 14.11 0.52
N ILE A 202 1.59 12.90 0.25
CA ILE A 202 1.83 12.23 -1.05
C ILE A 202 1.17 13.00 -2.18
N LYS A 203 -0.08 13.45 -1.98
CA LYS A 203 -0.83 14.23 -2.96
C LYS A 203 -0.11 15.53 -3.29
N ASN A 204 0.36 16.27 -2.28
CA ASN A 204 1.14 17.48 -2.50
C ASN A 204 2.40 17.19 -3.31
N GLN A 205 3.15 16.13 -3.01
CA GLN A 205 4.33 15.74 -3.80
C GLN A 205 3.97 15.47 -5.26
N ILE A 206 2.86 14.79 -5.52
CA ILE A 206 2.35 14.53 -6.87
C ILE A 206 1.98 15.85 -7.56
N GLU A 207 1.20 16.71 -6.91
CA GLU A 207 0.74 17.99 -7.46
C GLU A 207 1.90 18.95 -7.76
N THR A 208 2.89 19.05 -6.86
CA THR A 208 4.13 19.80 -7.08
C THR A 208 4.89 19.25 -8.29
N GLY A 209 5.04 17.92 -8.40
CA GLY A 209 5.71 17.28 -9.53
C GLY A 209 5.00 17.53 -10.86
N LEU A 210 3.66 17.55 -10.84
CA LEU A 210 2.81 17.84 -11.99
C LEU A 210 2.70 19.33 -12.32
N GLY A 211 3.08 20.22 -11.39
CA GLY A 211 2.97 21.67 -11.55
C GLY A 211 1.53 22.19 -11.53
N ILE A 212 0.66 21.60 -10.69
CA ILE A 212 -0.79 21.90 -10.63
C ILE A 212 -1.27 22.43 -9.27
N GLU A 213 -0.38 23.10 -8.52
CA GLU A 213 -0.68 23.73 -7.22
C GLU A 213 -1.74 24.86 -7.30
#